data_AF-A0A2D8P7U1-F1
#
_entry.id   AF-A0A2D8P7U1-F1
#
_cell.length_a   1.000
_cell.length_b   1.000
_cell.length_c   1.000
_cell.angle_alpha   90.00
_cell.angle_beta   90.00
_cell.angle_gamma   90.00
#
_symmetry.space_group_name_H-M   'P 1'
#
loop_
_entity.id
_entity.type
_entity.pdbx_description
1 polymer ?
#
loop_
_entity_poly.entity_id
_entity_poly.type
_entity_poly.pdbx_seq_one_letter_code
_entity_poly.pdbx_strand_id
1 'polypeptide(L)'
;MFRTVFIALATATIGLAAQAEEGGDLTLTINGEDYAYSLWASQSDWSGSESFGSVNIYAQPAGEDGIFKTFSLGFSLAAGKAERGEINFRTVSDGETTRLFAGADDDEGGLAVMVDSVSVSGEKLSVSGRFQSRMGPSDNFGRDIDLSDPMEIEGSFDVVLGPVE
;
A
#
# COMPACT_ATOMS: atom_id res chain seq x y z
N MET A 1 -47.49 -38.37 -2.84
CA MET A 1 -46.47 -37.35 -2.53
C MET A 1 -45.15 -37.82 -3.13
N PHE A 2 -44.76 -37.23 -4.27
CA PHE A 2 -43.49 -37.56 -4.94
C PHE A 2 -42.37 -36.73 -4.33
N ARG A 3 -41.31 -37.40 -3.85
CA ARG A 3 -40.09 -36.79 -3.31
C ARG A 3 -39.10 -36.56 -4.45
N THR A 4 -38.84 -35.30 -4.77
CA THR A 4 -37.77 -34.90 -5.69
C THR A 4 -36.44 -34.89 -4.94
N VAL A 5 -35.47 -35.64 -5.41
CA VAL A 5 -34.07 -35.63 -4.92
C VAL A 5 -33.30 -34.66 -5.81
N PHE A 6 -32.65 -33.64 -5.20
CA PHE A 6 -31.68 -32.78 -5.88
C PHE A 6 -30.28 -33.36 -5.65
N ILE A 7 -29.56 -33.68 -6.73
CA ILE A 7 -28.12 -33.99 -6.71
C ILE A 7 -27.38 -32.70 -7.09
N ALA A 8 -26.60 -32.17 -6.15
CA ALA A 8 -25.69 -31.06 -6.41
C ALA A 8 -24.38 -31.61 -7.01
N LEU A 9 -24.05 -31.18 -8.23
CA LEU A 9 -22.80 -31.47 -8.89
C LEU A 9 -21.78 -30.40 -8.49
N ALA A 10 -20.73 -30.78 -7.76
CA ALA A 10 -19.63 -29.89 -7.41
C ALA A 10 -18.59 -29.91 -8.54
N THR A 11 -18.49 -28.80 -9.28
CA THR A 11 -17.44 -28.60 -10.28
C THR A 11 -16.21 -28.02 -9.60
N ALA A 12 -15.15 -28.80 -9.43
CA ALA A 12 -13.86 -28.32 -8.96
C ALA A 12 -13.10 -27.69 -10.14
N THR A 13 -13.00 -26.37 -10.17
CA THR A 13 -12.10 -25.66 -11.10
C THR A 13 -10.68 -25.72 -10.56
N ILE A 14 -9.81 -26.48 -11.23
CA ILE A 14 -8.35 -26.40 -11.03
C ILE A 14 -7.92 -25.08 -11.67
N GLY A 15 -7.74 -24.04 -10.85
CA GLY A 15 -7.13 -22.79 -11.30
C GLY A 15 -5.65 -23.02 -11.60
N LEU A 16 -5.26 -22.88 -12.87
CA LEU A 16 -3.86 -22.68 -13.22
C LEU A 16 -3.42 -21.36 -12.57
N ALA A 17 -2.36 -21.41 -11.76
CA ALA A 17 -1.75 -20.22 -11.18
C ALA A 17 -1.25 -19.32 -12.33
N ALA A 18 -2.05 -18.33 -12.71
CA ALA A 18 -1.57 -17.23 -13.52
C ALA A 18 -0.47 -16.52 -12.73
N GLN A 19 0.71 -16.37 -13.32
CA GLN A 19 1.74 -15.48 -12.76
C GLN A 19 1.10 -14.09 -12.70
N ALA A 20 0.96 -13.53 -11.51
CA ALA A 20 0.34 -12.24 -11.36
C ALA A 20 1.20 -11.17 -12.07
N GLU A 21 0.55 -10.32 -12.88
CA GLU A 21 1.20 -9.16 -13.47
C GLU A 21 1.50 -8.12 -12.39
N GLU A 22 2.54 -7.30 -12.59
CA GLU A 22 2.80 -6.21 -11.64
C GLU A 22 1.67 -5.19 -11.72
N GLY A 23 1.20 -4.73 -10.56
CA GLY A 23 0.00 -3.92 -10.48
C GLY A 23 -0.71 -4.11 -9.15
N GLY A 24 -1.91 -3.56 -9.06
CA GLY A 24 -2.73 -3.61 -7.86
C GLY A 24 -3.22 -2.24 -7.46
N ASP A 25 -4.01 -2.21 -6.39
CA ASP A 25 -4.77 -1.04 -5.99
C ASP A 25 -4.53 -0.73 -4.52
N LEU A 26 -4.69 0.56 -4.21
CA LEU A 26 -4.71 1.09 -2.87
C LEU A 26 -6.01 1.88 -2.67
N THR A 27 -6.52 1.86 -1.45
CA THR A 27 -7.57 2.79 -1.01
C THR A 27 -7.01 3.59 0.14
N LEU A 28 -7.06 4.92 0.02
CA LEU A 28 -6.61 5.85 1.06
C LEU A 28 -7.83 6.55 1.65
N THR A 29 -7.99 6.50 2.96
CA THR A 29 -8.98 7.30 3.68
C THR A 29 -8.27 8.50 4.29
N ILE A 30 -8.59 9.70 3.80
CA ILE A 30 -7.98 10.96 4.25
C ILE A 30 -9.11 11.85 4.77
N ASN A 31 -9.03 12.28 6.03
CA ASN A 31 -10.07 13.07 6.68
C ASN A 31 -11.49 12.45 6.57
N GLY A 32 -11.58 11.11 6.55
CA GLY A 32 -12.84 10.37 6.44
C GLY A 32 -13.39 10.19 5.03
N GLU A 33 -12.66 10.61 3.99
CA GLU A 33 -13.03 10.41 2.59
C GLU A 33 -12.11 9.40 1.91
N ASP A 34 -12.68 8.52 1.09
CA ASP A 34 -11.96 7.46 0.40
C ASP A 34 -11.48 7.90 -1.00
N TYR A 35 -10.22 7.59 -1.28
CA TYR A 35 -9.55 7.89 -2.53
C TYR A 35 -8.96 6.61 -3.12
N ALA A 36 -9.34 6.31 -4.37
CA ALA A 36 -8.82 5.17 -5.11
C ALA A 36 -7.48 5.49 -5.76
N TYR A 37 -6.52 4.60 -5.56
CA TYR A 37 -5.16 4.69 -6.04
C TYR A 37 -4.78 3.39 -6.77
N SER A 38 -3.96 3.51 -7.81
CA SER A 38 -3.39 2.35 -8.50
C SER A 38 -1.88 2.36 -8.37
N LEU A 39 -1.30 1.16 -8.30
CA LEU A 39 0.14 0.96 -8.24
C LEU A 39 0.82 1.58 -9.46
N TRP A 40 1.85 2.38 -9.20
CA TRP A 40 2.78 2.82 -10.22
C TRP A 40 3.93 1.80 -10.32
N ALA A 41 3.68 0.72 -11.07
CA ALA A 41 4.58 -0.43 -11.14
C ALA A 41 6.03 -0.05 -11.49
N SER A 42 6.25 0.84 -12.45
CA SER A 42 7.60 1.24 -12.88
C SER A 42 8.39 2.07 -11.86
N GLN A 43 7.81 2.41 -10.71
CA GLN A 43 8.50 3.09 -9.60
C GLN A 43 8.46 2.25 -8.31
N SER A 44 7.73 1.15 -8.32
CA SER A 44 7.53 0.29 -7.16
C SER A 44 8.38 -0.95 -7.32
N ASP A 45 8.96 -1.42 -6.21
CA ASP A 45 9.87 -2.54 -6.23
C ASP A 45 9.86 -3.28 -4.89
N TRP A 46 10.47 -4.46 -4.90
CA TRP A 46 10.79 -5.18 -3.69
C TRP A 46 12.12 -5.90 -3.81
N SER A 47 12.72 -6.26 -2.68
CA SER A 47 13.90 -7.13 -2.66
C SER A 47 13.90 -8.04 -1.43
N GLY A 48 14.59 -9.17 -1.53
CA GLY A 48 14.77 -10.11 -0.41
C GLY A 48 13.96 -11.40 -0.57
N SER A 49 13.18 -11.74 0.45
CA SER A 49 12.41 -12.98 0.58
C SER A 49 11.06 -12.72 1.26
N GLU A 50 10.15 -13.70 1.22
CA GLU A 50 8.84 -13.61 1.90
C GLU A 50 8.92 -13.21 3.38
N SER A 51 9.97 -13.64 4.08
CA SER A 51 10.12 -13.37 5.52
C SER A 51 11.02 -12.17 5.83
N PHE A 52 11.91 -11.79 4.91
CA PHE A 52 12.88 -10.73 5.11
C PHE A 52 13.11 -9.98 3.81
N GLY A 53 12.73 -8.72 3.74
CA GLY A 53 12.79 -7.95 2.51
C GLY A 53 12.55 -6.47 2.70
N SER A 54 12.67 -5.73 1.61
CA SER A 54 12.28 -4.32 1.52
C SER A 54 11.15 -4.20 0.52
N VAL A 55 10.11 -3.45 0.86
CA VAL A 55 8.93 -3.22 0.04
C VAL A 55 8.78 -1.72 -0.18
N ASN A 56 8.58 -1.32 -1.42
CA ASN A 56 8.45 0.08 -1.82
C ASN A 56 7.30 0.22 -2.81
N ILE A 57 6.20 0.82 -2.36
CA ILE A 57 4.96 0.96 -3.12
C ILE A 57 4.81 2.43 -3.51
N TYR A 58 4.85 2.74 -4.80
CA TYR A 58 4.40 4.04 -5.31
C TYR A 58 3.01 3.89 -5.92
N ALA A 59 2.16 4.87 -5.69
CA ALA A 59 0.80 4.87 -6.21
C ALA A 59 0.40 6.26 -6.73
N GLN A 60 -0.53 6.26 -7.68
CA GLN A 60 -1.14 7.45 -8.25
C GLN A 60 -2.67 7.36 -8.15
N PRO A 61 -3.39 8.49 -8.09
CA PRO A 61 -4.85 8.48 -8.13
C PRO A 61 -5.35 7.72 -9.37
N ALA A 62 -6.30 6.81 -9.17
CA ALA A 62 -6.88 6.02 -10.27
C ALA A 62 -7.91 6.81 -11.11
N GLY A 63 -8.34 7.97 -10.62
CA GLY A 63 -9.42 8.78 -11.18
C GLY A 63 -8.97 10.18 -11.65
N GLU A 64 -9.90 11.14 -11.58
CA GLU A 64 -9.66 12.51 -12.01
C GLU A 64 -8.59 13.23 -11.17
N ASP A 65 -8.02 14.28 -11.76
CA ASP A 65 -6.95 15.06 -11.15
C ASP A 65 -7.47 15.86 -9.94
N GLY A 66 -7.07 15.46 -8.73
CA GLY A 66 -7.43 16.11 -7.47
C GLY A 66 -6.26 16.80 -6.78
N ILE A 67 -6.45 17.26 -5.54
CA ILE A 67 -5.33 17.84 -4.76
C ILE A 67 -4.30 16.78 -4.35
N PHE A 68 -4.74 15.54 -4.17
CA PHE A 68 -3.88 14.42 -3.80
C PHE A 68 -3.19 13.87 -5.04
N LYS A 69 -1.86 13.77 -4.99
CA LYS A 69 -1.03 13.30 -6.11
C LYS A 69 -0.37 11.98 -5.72
N THR A 70 0.93 11.86 -5.92
CA THR A 70 1.70 10.64 -5.69
C THR A 70 1.80 10.30 -4.21
N PHE A 71 1.51 9.04 -3.89
CA PHE A 71 1.71 8.44 -2.58
C PHE A 71 2.84 7.41 -2.67
N SER A 72 3.69 7.32 -1.65
CA SER A 72 4.60 6.20 -1.47
C SER A 72 4.51 5.64 -0.06
N LEU A 73 4.60 4.31 0.04
CA LEU A 73 4.71 3.55 1.28
C LEU A 73 5.91 2.60 1.17
N GLY A 74 6.91 2.84 2.01
CA GLY A 74 8.05 1.94 2.18
C GLY A 74 7.98 1.21 3.51
N PHE A 75 8.38 -0.06 3.56
CA PHE A 75 8.59 -0.79 4.81
C PHE A 75 9.52 -1.99 4.63
N SER A 76 10.13 -2.44 5.72
CA SER A 76 10.88 -3.70 5.76
C SER A 76 9.97 -4.85 6.18
N LEU A 77 10.17 -6.03 5.62
CA LEU A 77 9.61 -7.27 6.14
C LEU A 77 10.60 -7.91 7.11
N ALA A 78 10.13 -8.30 8.29
CA ALA A 78 10.85 -9.10 9.28
C ALA A 78 9.93 -10.19 9.84
N ALA A 79 10.29 -11.45 9.61
CA ALA A 79 9.44 -12.61 9.89
C ALA A 79 8.01 -12.45 9.33
N GLY A 80 7.89 -11.88 8.13
CA GLY A 80 6.61 -11.66 7.43
C GLY A 80 5.76 -10.51 7.97
N LYS A 81 6.29 -9.69 8.90
CA LYS A 81 5.63 -8.50 9.43
C LYS A 81 6.32 -7.24 8.92
N ALA A 82 5.57 -6.15 8.78
CA ALA A 82 6.15 -4.87 8.44
C ALA A 82 6.87 -4.25 9.65
N GLU A 83 8.03 -3.63 9.38
CA GLU A 83 8.81 -2.83 10.31
C GLU A 83 9.35 -1.58 9.61
N ARG A 84 9.62 -0.52 10.39
CA ARG A 84 10.30 0.71 9.93
C ARG A 84 9.62 1.32 8.69
N GLY A 85 8.31 1.50 8.78
CA GLY A 85 7.53 2.09 7.69
C GLY A 85 7.85 3.57 7.49
N GLU A 86 7.69 4.03 6.25
CA GLU A 86 7.76 5.45 5.88
C GLU A 86 6.69 5.77 4.83
N ILE A 87 6.04 6.94 4.95
CA ILE A 87 5.18 7.53 3.94
C ILE A 87 5.80 8.82 3.40
N ASN A 88 5.67 9.01 2.09
CA ASN A 88 5.78 10.32 1.45
C ASN A 88 4.56 10.56 0.58
N PHE A 89 3.89 11.68 0.79
CA PHE A 89 2.66 12.01 0.09
C PHE A 89 2.69 13.42 -0.46
N ARG A 90 2.48 13.54 -1.77
CA ARG A 90 2.47 14.82 -2.48
C ARG A 90 1.04 15.31 -2.63
N THR A 91 0.83 16.57 -2.25
CA THR A 91 -0.40 17.31 -2.55
C THR A 91 -0.11 18.54 -3.40
N VAL A 92 -1.10 18.97 -4.17
CA VAL A 92 -1.07 20.22 -4.94
C VAL A 92 -2.37 20.97 -4.71
N SER A 93 -2.28 22.17 -4.15
CA SER A 93 -3.44 23.06 -3.93
C SER A 93 -3.04 24.48 -4.31
N ASP A 94 -3.90 25.19 -5.03
CA ASP A 94 -3.67 26.57 -5.51
C ASP A 94 -2.34 26.77 -6.26
N GLY A 95 -1.84 25.72 -6.93
CA GLY A 95 -0.59 25.72 -7.68
C GLY A 95 0.67 25.46 -6.82
N GLU A 96 0.53 25.35 -5.51
CA GLU A 96 1.62 25.03 -4.59
C GLU A 96 1.71 23.52 -4.36
N THR A 97 2.93 22.99 -4.35
CA THR A 97 3.18 21.58 -4.02
C THR A 97 3.60 21.48 -2.55
N THR A 98 2.88 20.66 -1.78
CA THR A 98 3.28 20.28 -0.43
C THR A 98 3.67 18.81 -0.40
N ARG A 99 4.67 18.47 0.41
CA ARG A 99 5.07 17.09 0.70
C ARG A 99 4.80 16.82 2.17
N LEU A 100 4.06 15.75 2.42
CA LEU A 100 3.74 15.26 3.73
C LEU A 100 4.51 13.96 3.95
N PHE A 101 4.96 13.75 5.18
CA PHE A 101 5.80 12.63 5.58
C PHE A 101 5.21 11.96 6.81
N ALA A 102 5.48 10.67 6.96
CA ALA A 102 5.33 9.97 8.22
C ALA A 102 6.35 8.85 8.37
N GLY A 103 6.84 8.62 9.58
CA GLY A 103 7.70 7.52 9.97
C GLY A 103 7.04 6.64 11.04
N ALA A 104 7.72 5.56 11.42
CA ALA A 104 7.21 4.56 12.35
C ALA A 104 7.13 5.06 13.81
N ASP A 105 8.01 5.99 14.19
CA ASP A 105 8.05 6.52 15.55
C ASP A 105 6.91 7.53 15.79
N ASP A 106 6.44 7.64 17.03
CA ASP A 106 5.26 8.45 17.39
C ASP A 106 5.43 9.95 17.10
N ASP A 107 6.66 10.46 17.21
CA ASP A 107 7.07 11.82 16.87
C ASP A 107 7.33 12.01 15.37
N GLU A 108 7.37 10.93 14.60
CA GLU A 108 7.42 10.93 13.13
C GLU A 108 6.04 10.63 12.50
N GLY A 109 4.99 10.43 13.30
CA GLY A 109 3.63 10.21 12.80
C GLY A 109 2.99 8.91 13.27
N GLY A 110 3.79 7.98 13.80
CA GLY A 110 3.33 6.72 14.37
C GLY A 110 2.77 5.77 13.32
N LEU A 111 3.40 5.69 12.14
CA LEU A 111 2.97 4.83 11.06
C LEU A 111 2.98 3.36 11.50
N ALA A 112 1.80 2.76 11.48
CA ALA A 112 1.63 1.32 11.70
C ALA A 112 1.20 0.65 10.40
N VAL A 113 1.99 -0.31 9.92
CA VAL A 113 1.66 -1.15 8.77
C VAL A 113 1.34 -2.56 9.24
N MET A 114 0.18 -3.07 8.84
CA MET A 114 -0.34 -4.39 9.19
C MET A 114 -0.43 -5.23 7.92
N VAL A 115 0.50 -6.16 7.76
CA VAL A 115 0.53 -7.08 6.62
C VAL A 115 -0.46 -8.21 6.85
N ASP A 116 -1.39 -8.39 5.91
CA ASP A 116 -2.40 -9.44 5.93
C ASP A 116 -1.93 -10.68 5.16
N SER A 117 -1.24 -10.49 4.03
CA SER A 117 -0.65 -11.58 3.24
C SER A 117 0.67 -11.18 2.60
N VAL A 118 1.57 -12.15 2.47
CA VAL A 118 2.82 -12.09 1.70
C VAL A 118 3.00 -13.43 1.00
N SER A 119 3.30 -13.41 -0.29
CA SER A 119 3.74 -14.59 -1.03
C SER A 119 4.68 -14.20 -2.18
N VAL A 120 5.64 -15.07 -2.49
CA VAL A 120 6.56 -14.89 -3.59
C VAL A 120 6.32 -15.96 -4.65
N SER A 121 6.16 -15.53 -5.90
CA SER A 121 6.05 -16.38 -7.07
C SER A 121 7.06 -15.96 -8.12
N GLY A 122 8.07 -16.79 -8.36
CA GLY A 122 9.21 -16.39 -9.18
C GLY A 122 9.97 -15.24 -8.51
N GLU A 123 10.07 -14.11 -9.22
CA GLU A 123 10.75 -12.90 -8.74
C GLU A 123 9.76 -11.84 -8.21
N LYS A 124 8.45 -12.15 -8.20
CA LYS A 124 7.41 -11.21 -7.80
C LYS A 124 6.92 -11.45 -6.39
N LEU A 125 6.65 -10.36 -5.68
CA LEU A 125 6.02 -10.35 -4.37
C LEU A 125 4.55 -9.95 -4.51
N SER A 126 3.63 -10.80 -4.06
CA SER A 126 2.24 -10.40 -3.80
C SER A 126 2.12 -10.04 -2.31
N VAL A 127 1.67 -8.82 -2.01
CA VAL A 127 1.55 -8.34 -0.64
C VAL A 127 0.27 -7.54 -0.46
N SER A 128 -0.45 -7.82 0.62
CA SER A 128 -1.64 -7.06 1.02
C SER A 128 -1.58 -6.66 2.48
N GLY A 129 -2.27 -5.58 2.82
CA GLY A 129 -2.36 -5.12 4.19
C GLY A 129 -3.10 -3.82 4.36
N ARG A 130 -2.96 -3.26 5.56
CA ARG A 130 -3.51 -1.97 5.96
C ARG A 130 -2.44 -1.11 6.61
N PHE A 131 -2.66 0.19 6.65
CA PHE A 131 -1.85 1.11 7.43
C PHE A 131 -2.68 2.25 8.01
N GLN A 132 -2.12 2.90 9.03
CA GLN A 132 -2.65 4.11 9.63
C GLN A 132 -1.48 5.01 10.05
N SER A 133 -1.65 6.33 9.93
CA SER A 133 -0.65 7.30 10.33
C SER A 133 -1.23 8.71 10.51
N ARG A 134 -0.41 9.57 11.12
CA ARG A 134 -0.50 11.02 11.01
C ARG A 134 0.64 11.50 10.11
N MET A 135 0.37 12.42 9.19
CA MET A 135 1.41 12.99 8.32
C MET A 135 1.53 14.50 8.52
N GLY A 136 2.75 15.01 8.36
CA GLY A 136 3.05 16.43 8.45
C GLY A 136 4.05 16.89 7.40
N PRO A 137 4.15 18.20 7.11
CA PRO A 137 5.19 18.72 6.25
C PRO A 137 6.57 18.61 6.92
N SER A 138 7.63 18.68 6.11
CA SER A 138 9.01 18.67 6.59
C SER A 138 9.91 19.45 5.63
N ASP A 139 10.78 20.30 6.19
CA ASP A 139 11.78 21.06 5.43
C ASP A 139 13.05 20.26 5.11
N ASN A 140 13.23 19.09 5.74
CA ASN A 140 14.43 18.25 5.62
C ASN A 140 14.12 16.78 5.28
N PHE A 141 13.13 16.58 4.40
CA PHE A 141 12.80 15.28 3.81
C PHE A 141 12.42 14.18 4.82
N GLY A 142 11.51 14.50 5.75
CA GLY A 142 10.94 13.55 6.69
C GLY A 142 11.76 13.36 7.97
N ARG A 143 12.88 14.08 8.13
CA ARG A 143 13.72 13.97 9.33
C ARG A 143 13.13 14.70 10.54
N ASP A 144 12.57 15.89 10.33
CA ASP A 144 11.82 16.65 11.33
C ASP A 144 10.43 16.93 10.75
N ILE A 145 9.44 16.17 11.20
CA ILE A 145 8.06 16.24 10.69
C ILE A 145 7.24 17.18 11.59
N ASP A 146 6.64 18.21 11.01
CA ASP A 146 5.75 19.11 11.73
C ASP A 146 4.36 18.45 11.88
N LEU A 147 4.10 17.92 13.07
CA LEU A 147 2.82 17.30 13.45
C LEU A 147 1.94 18.24 14.28
N SER A 148 2.12 19.57 14.19
CA SER A 148 1.29 20.52 14.93
C SER A 148 -0.15 20.61 14.41
N ASP A 149 -0.36 20.35 13.11
CA ASP A 149 -1.66 20.20 12.44
C ASP A 149 -1.62 19.00 11.48
N PRO A 150 -1.63 17.76 12.01
CA PRO A 150 -1.36 16.58 11.20
C PRO A 150 -2.56 16.19 10.33
N MET A 151 -2.27 15.67 9.14
CA MET A 151 -3.25 14.98 8.31
C MET A 151 -3.35 13.52 8.73
N GLU A 152 -4.53 13.08 9.19
CA GLU A 152 -4.81 11.68 9.45
C GLU A 152 -5.01 10.92 8.14
N ILE A 153 -4.38 9.75 8.04
CA ILE A 153 -4.51 8.86 6.90
C ILE A 153 -4.61 7.41 7.37
N GLU A 154 -5.54 6.70 6.76
CA GLU A 154 -5.62 5.24 6.81
C GLU A 154 -5.62 4.71 5.38
N GLY A 155 -5.26 3.45 5.20
CA GLY A 155 -5.38 2.83 3.90
C GLY A 155 -5.24 1.33 3.88
N SER A 156 -5.59 0.76 2.74
CA SER A 156 -5.37 -0.64 2.41
C SER A 156 -4.67 -0.77 1.07
N PHE A 157 -3.87 -1.82 0.92
CA PHE A 157 -3.18 -2.13 -0.31
C PHE A 157 -3.29 -3.63 -0.63
N ASP A 158 -3.40 -3.95 -1.92
CA ASP A 158 -3.27 -5.30 -2.46
C ASP A 158 -2.52 -5.19 -3.78
N VAL A 159 -1.24 -5.54 -3.76
CA VAL A 159 -0.30 -5.23 -4.85
C VAL A 159 0.64 -6.40 -5.16
N VAL A 160 1.11 -6.40 -6.40
CA VAL A 160 2.12 -7.30 -6.94
C VAL A 160 3.29 -6.47 -7.43
N LEU A 161 4.47 -6.73 -6.86
CA LEU A 161 5.70 -5.96 -7.08
C LEU A 161 6.74 -6.79 -7.85
N GLY A 162 7.42 -6.14 -8.79
CA GLY A 162 8.62 -6.66 -9.43
C GLY A 162 9.87 -6.47 -8.56
N PRO A 163 10.94 -7.26 -8.79
CA PRO A 163 12.18 -7.11 -8.04
C PRO A 163 12.84 -5.76 -8.32
N VAL A 164 13.69 -5.30 -7.39
CA VAL A 164 14.65 -4.22 -7.67
C VAL A 164 15.52 -4.61 -8.87
N GLU A 165 15.56 -3.75 -9.88
CA GLU A 165 16.42 -3.89 -11.07
C GLU A 165 17.90 -3.55 -10.79
#